data_AF-A0A965HN91-F1
#
_entry.id   AF-A0A965HN91-F1
#
_cell.length_a   1.000
_cell.length_b   1.000
_cell.length_c   1.000
_cell.angle_alpha   90.00
_cell.angle_beta   90.00
_cell.angle_gamma   90.00
#
_symmetry.space_group_name_H-M   'P 1'
#
loop_
_entity.id
_entity.type
_entity.pdbx_description
1 polymer ?
#
loop_
_entity_poly.entity_id
_entity_poly.type
_entity_poly.pdbx_seq_one_letter_code
_entity_poly.pdbx_strand_id
1 'polypeptide(L)'
;MALQLAADPDDFSEGPRAAGVRTKAFGASRPGLGGSQSRVGMGDSERGRGVGKTPSLLPVSPSFDQFGQVLHRVWEKAPETRVVVTGSGSRREIARQADLLSLAQDGRVQNFFDPLPMARFAALLRASQLHVGLDSGVLHLAMALGKPTVSLFRESVGRPGWEPRGAAHQIILRSCECAEAGQQKCSGGRALCLSRISPDEVARLVSESLNSTRTSG
;
A
#
# COMPACT_ATOMS: atom_id res chain seq x y z
N MET A 1 2.61 1.08 4.62
CA MET A 1 1.43 0.68 3.84
C MET A 1 1.83 -0.57 3.09
N ALA A 2 1.04 -1.61 3.25
CA ALA A 2 1.22 -2.92 2.65
C ALA A 2 -0.09 -3.33 1.98
N LEU A 3 0.00 -4.00 0.83
CA LEU A 3 -1.13 -4.60 0.15
C LEU A 3 -1.03 -6.13 0.26
N GLN A 4 -2.16 -6.75 0.56
CA GLN A 4 -2.38 -8.18 0.56
C GLN A 4 -3.43 -8.48 -0.50
N LEU A 5 -3.10 -9.32 -1.48
CA LEU A 5 -4.00 -9.63 -2.58
C LEU A 5 -4.50 -11.07 -2.45
N ALA A 6 -5.78 -11.25 -2.73
CA ALA A 6 -6.39 -12.56 -2.97
C ALA A 6 -7.15 -12.52 -4.29
N ALA A 7 -7.08 -13.60 -5.05
CA ALA A 7 -7.80 -13.72 -6.31
C ALA A 7 -9.21 -14.30 -6.15
N ASP A 8 -9.50 -14.95 -5.00
CA ASP A 8 -10.82 -15.52 -4.71
C ASP A 8 -11.59 -14.63 -3.71
N PRO A 9 -12.87 -14.30 -3.96
CA PRO A 9 -13.72 -13.60 -3.01
C PRO A 9 -13.84 -14.28 -1.63
N ASP A 10 -13.67 -15.60 -1.56
CA ASP A 10 -13.79 -16.38 -0.33
C ASP A 10 -12.52 -16.37 0.55
N ASP A 11 -11.35 -16.06 -0.01
CA ASP A 11 -10.09 -15.99 0.74
C ASP A 11 -10.09 -14.95 1.88
N PHE A 12 -10.98 -13.95 1.78
CA PHE A 12 -11.18 -12.93 2.82
C PHE A 12 -12.59 -12.95 3.44
N SER A 13 -13.52 -13.80 2.97
CA SER A 13 -14.88 -13.89 3.51
C SER A 13 -14.90 -14.55 4.89
N GLU A 14 -13.97 -15.47 5.14
CA GLU A 14 -13.73 -16.14 6.42
C GLU A 14 -12.54 -15.52 7.19
N GLY A 15 -12.50 -14.19 7.33
CA GLY A 15 -11.52 -13.52 8.19
C GLY A 15 -11.44 -14.18 9.58
N PRO A 16 -10.26 -14.20 10.24
CA PRO A 16 -10.03 -15.03 11.42
C PRO A 16 -11.11 -14.77 12.48
N ARG A 17 -11.95 -15.77 12.74
CA ARG A 17 -12.92 -15.77 13.84
C ARG A 17 -12.16 -15.81 15.18
N ALA A 18 -11.58 -14.68 15.55
CA ALA A 18 -11.13 -14.45 16.91
C ALA A 18 -12.36 -14.11 17.74
N ALA A 19 -12.69 -14.98 18.70
CA ALA A 19 -13.77 -14.81 19.65
C ALA A 19 -13.86 -13.35 20.16
N GLY A 20 -15.01 -12.70 19.96
CA GLY A 20 -15.41 -11.53 20.75
C GLY A 20 -15.14 -10.12 20.19
N VAL A 21 -14.86 -9.92 18.89
CA VAL A 21 -14.83 -8.55 18.33
C VAL A 21 -15.85 -8.40 17.20
N ARG A 22 -16.84 -7.53 17.40
CA ARG A 22 -17.90 -7.24 16.42
C ARG A 22 -17.29 -6.61 15.16
N THR A 23 -17.27 -7.33 14.05
CA THR A 23 -17.15 -6.74 12.71
C THR A 23 -18.49 -6.11 12.36
N LYS A 24 -18.56 -4.78 12.23
CA LYS A 24 -19.72 -4.16 11.57
C LYS A 24 -19.60 -4.47 10.07
N ALA A 25 -20.44 -5.37 9.58
CA ALA A 25 -20.77 -5.43 8.17
C ALA A 25 -21.44 -4.10 7.81
N PHE A 26 -20.83 -3.31 6.93
CA PHE A 26 -21.49 -2.12 6.38
C PHE A 26 -22.04 -2.46 5.01
N GLY A 27 -23.35 -2.65 4.98
CA GLY A 27 -24.14 -2.76 3.76
C GLY A 27 -24.10 -1.45 2.97
N ALA A 28 -24.14 -1.58 1.65
CA ALA A 28 -24.25 -0.49 0.70
C ALA A 28 -25.45 0.41 1.07
N SER A 29 -25.19 1.70 1.28
CA SER A 29 -26.25 2.72 1.40
C SER A 29 -25.90 3.89 0.50
N ARG A 30 -26.76 4.11 -0.50
CA ARG A 30 -26.73 5.22 -1.46
C ARG A 30 -26.99 6.53 -0.71
N PRO A 31 -26.33 7.66 -1.04
CA PRO A 31 -26.66 8.93 -0.40
C PRO A 31 -27.90 9.56 -1.04
N GLY A 32 -28.93 9.74 -0.23
CA GLY A 32 -30.05 10.65 -0.49
C GLY A 32 -29.69 12.08 -0.08
N LEU A 33 -30.18 13.03 -0.87
CA LEU A 33 -30.05 14.48 -0.69
C LEU A 33 -30.69 14.98 0.60
N GLY A 34 -30.08 15.98 1.26
CA GLY A 34 -30.80 16.84 2.20
C GLY A 34 -29.95 17.56 3.26
N GLY A 35 -29.83 18.89 3.13
CA GLY A 35 -30.12 19.83 4.23
C GLY A 35 -29.13 20.09 5.37
N SER A 36 -28.36 21.17 5.22
CA SER A 36 -28.29 22.34 6.13
C SER A 36 -27.70 22.27 7.57
N GLN A 37 -26.66 23.11 7.77
CA GLN A 37 -26.19 23.83 8.99
C GLN A 37 -25.60 22.95 10.13
N SER A 38 -24.53 23.29 10.87
CA SER A 38 -24.04 24.59 11.36
C SER A 38 -22.55 24.52 11.75
N ARG A 39 -21.90 25.68 11.78
CA ARG A 39 -20.53 25.99 12.23
C ARG A 39 -20.28 25.69 13.71
N VAL A 40 -19.03 25.37 14.08
CA VAL A 40 -18.11 25.97 15.10
C VAL A 40 -16.76 25.26 14.91
N GLY A 41 -15.56 25.83 14.81
CA GLY A 41 -15.05 27.16 15.13
C GLY A 41 -14.01 27.07 16.27
N MET A 42 -12.73 26.83 15.97
CA MET A 42 -11.64 27.23 16.88
C MET A 42 -10.33 27.32 16.09
N GLY A 43 -9.82 28.55 15.99
CA GLY A 43 -8.54 28.85 15.37
C GLY A 43 -7.41 28.85 16.39
N ASP A 44 -6.18 29.01 15.89
CA ASP A 44 -5.33 30.07 16.40
C ASP A 44 -4.38 30.58 15.32
N SER A 45 -4.13 31.88 15.45
CA SER A 45 -3.53 32.80 14.51
C SER A 45 -2.03 32.92 14.80
N GLU A 46 -1.17 32.82 13.77
CA GLU A 46 0.06 33.62 13.75
C GLU A 46 0.29 34.26 12.37
N ARG A 47 0.38 35.59 12.38
CA ARG A 47 0.69 36.49 11.27
C ARG A 47 2.20 36.60 11.10
N GLY A 48 2.70 36.50 9.87
CA GLY A 48 4.08 36.83 9.54
C GLY A 48 4.31 37.09 8.05
N ARG A 49 4.28 38.38 7.68
CA ARG A 49 4.94 39.07 6.55
C ARG A 49 5.35 38.26 5.30
N GLY A 50 4.74 38.61 4.16
CA GLY A 50 5.14 38.12 2.83
C GLY A 50 6.30 38.92 2.20
N VAL A 51 7.06 38.23 1.35
CA VAL A 51 7.73 38.73 0.14
C VAL A 51 7.82 37.55 -0.84
N GLY A 52 7.55 37.81 -2.12
CA GLY A 52 7.18 36.83 -3.14
C GLY A 52 8.14 35.68 -3.37
N LYS A 53 7.56 34.49 -3.52
CA LYS A 53 8.08 33.43 -4.37
C LYS A 53 6.98 33.10 -5.37
N THR A 54 7.31 33.18 -6.65
CA THR A 54 6.53 32.62 -7.75
C THR A 54 5.95 31.25 -7.34
N PRO A 55 4.70 30.92 -7.72
CA PRO A 55 4.23 29.56 -7.54
C PRO A 55 5.05 28.71 -8.50
N SER A 56 6.15 28.14 -8.00
CA SER A 56 6.77 26.98 -8.62
C SER A 56 5.70 25.89 -8.62
N LEU A 57 5.06 25.73 -9.78
CA LEU A 57 4.03 24.74 -10.09
C LEU A 57 4.58 23.30 -10.08
N LEU A 58 5.26 22.90 -9.01
CA LEU A 58 5.68 21.52 -8.83
C LEU A 58 5.26 21.03 -7.44
N PRO A 59 4.01 20.61 -7.25
CA PRO A 59 3.71 19.63 -6.22
C PRO A 59 3.89 18.26 -6.87
N VAL A 60 5.13 17.79 -7.03
CA VAL A 60 5.34 16.35 -7.20
C VAL A 60 6.29 15.89 -6.11
N SER A 61 5.76 15.96 -4.90
CA SER A 61 6.06 14.92 -3.93
C SER A 61 5.89 13.59 -4.67
N PRO A 62 6.89 12.71 -4.75
CA PRO A 62 6.60 11.34 -5.12
C PRO A 62 5.92 10.73 -3.90
N SER A 63 4.61 10.85 -3.90
CA SER A 63 3.71 10.21 -2.97
C SER A 63 3.35 8.85 -3.56
N PHE A 64 2.96 7.96 -2.67
CA PHE A 64 2.65 6.55 -2.94
C PHE A 64 1.32 6.39 -3.69
N ASP A 65 0.95 7.40 -4.47
CA ASP A 65 -0.34 7.62 -5.14
C ASP A 65 -0.52 6.66 -6.32
N GLN A 66 0.58 6.07 -6.77
CA GLN A 66 0.55 5.12 -7.87
C GLN A 66 -0.12 3.79 -7.51
N PHE A 67 -0.22 3.41 -6.23
CA PHE A 67 -0.84 2.12 -5.89
C PHE A 67 -2.31 2.04 -6.31
N GLY A 68 -3.07 3.14 -6.25
CA GLY A 68 -4.42 3.15 -6.82
C GLY A 68 -4.43 2.84 -8.34
N GLN A 69 -3.46 3.40 -9.06
CA GLN A 69 -3.28 3.13 -10.49
C GLN A 69 -2.77 1.71 -10.79
N VAL A 70 -1.97 1.13 -9.88
CA VAL A 70 -1.58 -0.28 -9.93
C VAL A 70 -2.81 -1.17 -9.80
N LEU A 71 -3.70 -0.88 -8.85
CA LEU A 71 -4.91 -1.67 -8.64
C LEU A 71 -5.81 -1.69 -9.89
N HIS A 72 -6.03 -0.53 -10.52
CA HIS A 72 -6.79 -0.46 -11.79
C HIS A 72 -6.20 -1.37 -12.87
N ARG A 73 -4.89 -1.31 -13.08
CA ARG A 73 -4.19 -2.16 -14.07
C ARG A 73 -4.19 -3.65 -13.71
N VAL A 74 -4.15 -3.98 -12.41
CA VAL A 74 -4.29 -5.36 -11.95
C VAL A 74 -5.70 -5.85 -12.25
N TRP A 75 -6.73 -5.04 -11.98
CA TRP A 75 -8.12 -5.40 -12.23
C TRP A 75 -8.47 -5.51 -13.71
N GLU A 76 -7.77 -4.81 -14.61
CA GLU A 76 -7.90 -5.03 -16.06
C GLU A 76 -7.53 -6.47 -16.46
N LYS A 77 -6.57 -7.09 -15.76
CA LYS A 77 -6.05 -8.43 -16.07
C LYS A 77 -6.62 -9.54 -15.17
N ALA A 78 -7.00 -9.18 -13.95
CA ALA A 78 -7.52 -10.09 -12.93
C ALA A 78 -8.69 -9.41 -12.17
N PRO A 79 -9.88 -9.33 -12.81
CA PRO A 79 -11.02 -8.58 -12.28
C PRO A 79 -11.54 -9.05 -10.91
N GLU A 80 -11.37 -10.32 -10.56
CA GLU A 80 -11.87 -10.82 -9.26
C GLU A 80 -10.92 -10.54 -8.09
N THR A 81 -9.74 -9.95 -8.35
CA THR A 81 -8.73 -9.72 -7.32
C THR A 81 -9.22 -8.78 -6.23
N ARG A 82 -9.29 -9.29 -5.00
CA ARG A 82 -9.53 -8.50 -3.79
C ARG A 82 -8.23 -8.04 -3.16
N VAL A 83 -8.30 -6.88 -2.52
CA VAL A 83 -7.14 -6.21 -1.94
C VAL A 83 -7.46 -5.87 -0.50
N VAL A 84 -6.62 -6.33 0.42
CA VAL A 84 -6.59 -5.85 1.80
C VAL A 84 -5.41 -4.91 1.95
N VAL A 85 -5.66 -3.74 2.53
CA VAL A 85 -4.65 -2.70 2.78
C VAL A 85 -4.44 -2.59 4.29
N THR A 86 -3.17 -2.66 4.71
CA THR A 86 -2.79 -2.47 6.11
C THR A 86 -1.69 -1.43 6.28
N GLY A 87 -1.60 -0.91 7.51
CA GLY A 87 -0.60 0.04 7.94
C GLY A 87 -0.37 -0.01 9.45
N SER A 88 0.56 0.80 9.90
CA SER A 88 1.00 0.94 11.28
C SER A 88 0.10 1.86 12.12
N GLY A 89 -0.94 2.46 11.53
CA GLY A 89 -1.75 3.52 12.14
C GLY A 89 -1.03 4.87 12.31
N SER A 90 0.18 5.03 11.77
CA SER A 90 0.84 6.34 11.81
C SER A 90 0.11 7.33 10.90
N ARG A 91 0.05 8.62 11.27
CA ARG A 91 -0.59 9.68 10.46
C ARG A 91 -0.15 9.66 8.99
N ARG A 92 1.14 9.38 8.75
CA ARG A 92 1.71 9.29 7.40
C ARG A 92 1.14 8.11 6.61
N GLU A 93 0.92 6.97 7.26
CA GLU A 93 0.37 5.78 6.59
C GLU A 93 -1.13 5.87 6.40
N ILE A 94 -1.86 6.42 7.38
CA ILE A 94 -3.29 6.70 7.25
C ILE A 94 -3.56 7.63 6.06
N ALA A 95 -2.77 8.70 5.91
CA ALA A 95 -2.90 9.60 4.76
C ALA A 95 -2.70 8.86 3.43
N ARG A 96 -1.68 8.00 3.35
CA ARG A 96 -1.41 7.18 2.14
C ARG A 96 -2.54 6.19 1.83
N GLN A 97 -3.11 5.57 2.86
CA GLN A 97 -4.24 4.67 2.70
C GLN A 97 -5.46 5.44 2.17
N ALA A 98 -5.70 6.66 2.67
CA ALA A 98 -6.77 7.53 2.17
C ALA A 98 -6.53 7.92 0.70
N ASP A 99 -5.31 8.31 0.33
CA ASP A 99 -4.96 8.63 -1.06
C ASP A 99 -5.22 7.42 -1.99
N LEU A 100 -4.76 6.23 -1.60
CA LEU A 100 -5.00 4.99 -2.33
C LEU A 100 -6.50 4.73 -2.52
N LEU A 101 -7.29 4.81 -1.45
CA LEU A 101 -8.73 4.56 -1.50
C LEU A 101 -9.45 5.58 -2.39
N SER A 102 -9.03 6.85 -2.36
CA SER A 102 -9.58 7.90 -3.20
C SER A 102 -9.31 7.70 -4.69
N LEU A 103 -8.22 7.03 -5.04
CA LEU A 103 -7.86 6.72 -6.42
C LEU A 103 -8.45 5.40 -6.90
N ALA A 104 -8.57 4.41 -6.02
CA ALA A 104 -9.09 3.10 -6.34
C ALA A 104 -10.63 3.11 -6.51
N GLN A 105 -11.37 3.73 -5.59
CA GLN A 105 -12.84 3.84 -5.61
C GLN A 105 -13.58 2.53 -5.95
N ASP A 106 -13.15 1.41 -5.36
CA ASP A 106 -13.65 0.08 -5.70
C ASP A 106 -14.00 -0.77 -4.46
N GLY A 107 -15.11 -1.50 -4.53
CA GLY A 107 -15.60 -2.36 -3.44
C GLY A 107 -14.74 -3.60 -3.16
N ARG A 108 -13.80 -3.94 -4.05
CA ARG A 108 -12.82 -5.03 -3.87
C ARG A 108 -11.68 -4.65 -2.91
N VAL A 109 -11.59 -3.38 -2.48
CA VAL A 109 -10.57 -2.91 -1.54
C VAL A 109 -11.13 -2.84 -0.12
N GLN A 110 -10.57 -3.65 0.77
CA GLN A 110 -10.77 -3.54 2.21
C GLN A 110 -9.55 -2.89 2.85
N ASN A 111 -9.75 -1.93 3.76
CA ASN A 111 -8.65 -1.21 4.40
C ASN A 111 -8.76 -1.21 5.92
N PHE A 112 -7.64 -1.46 6.59
CA PHE A 112 -7.48 -1.34 8.04
C PHE A 112 -6.56 -0.15 8.35
N PHE A 113 -7.14 0.97 8.80
CA PHE A 113 -6.39 2.17 9.20
C PHE A 113 -5.62 1.93 10.50
N ASP A 114 -6.25 1.25 11.45
CA ASP A 114 -5.62 0.86 12.70
C ASP A 114 -4.77 -0.40 12.53
N PRO A 115 -3.64 -0.50 13.24
CA PRO A 115 -2.81 -1.69 13.20
C PRO A 115 -3.57 -2.89 13.74
N LEU A 116 -3.48 -4.01 13.03
CA LEU A 116 -4.03 -5.28 13.49
C LEU A 116 -3.12 -5.90 14.57
N PRO A 117 -3.69 -6.58 15.59
CA PRO A 117 -2.91 -7.42 16.48
C PRO A 117 -2.07 -8.43 15.69
N MET A 118 -0.83 -8.68 16.10
CA MET A 118 0.14 -9.47 15.32
C MET A 118 -0.40 -10.84 14.88
N ALA A 119 -1.12 -11.55 15.75
CA ALA A 119 -1.73 -12.84 15.40
C ALA A 119 -2.77 -12.72 14.28
N ARG A 120 -3.63 -11.68 14.30
CA ARG A 120 -4.61 -11.43 13.23
C ARG A 120 -3.91 -11.00 11.95
N PHE A 121 -2.86 -10.21 12.05
CA PHE A 121 -2.09 -9.77 10.89
C PHE A 121 -1.38 -10.94 10.21
N ALA A 122 -0.74 -11.84 10.98
CA ALA A 122 -0.14 -13.05 10.44
C ALA A 122 -1.18 -13.99 9.80
N ALA A 123 -2.37 -14.13 10.41
CA ALA A 123 -3.46 -14.91 9.81
C ALA A 123 -3.93 -14.31 8.48
N LEU A 124 -4.09 -12.98 8.42
CA LEU A 124 -4.39 -12.27 7.17
C LEU A 124 -3.34 -12.54 6.09
N LEU A 125 -2.05 -12.40 6.43
CA LEU A 125 -0.95 -12.70 5.50
C LEU A 125 -0.99 -14.15 5.02
N ARG A 126 -1.25 -15.13 5.90
CA ARG A 126 -1.34 -16.55 5.54
C ARG A 126 -2.46 -16.83 4.54
N ALA A 127 -3.60 -16.16 4.69
CA ALA A 127 -4.75 -16.26 3.80
C ALA A 127 -4.55 -15.51 2.47
N SER A 128 -3.52 -14.66 2.37
CA SER A 128 -3.23 -13.91 1.14
C SER A 128 -2.50 -14.79 0.12
N GLN A 129 -2.80 -14.59 -1.16
CA GLN A 129 -2.08 -15.26 -2.25
C GLN A 129 -0.76 -14.54 -2.58
N LEU A 130 -0.74 -13.22 -2.39
CA LEU A 130 0.41 -12.38 -2.73
C LEU A 130 0.51 -11.18 -1.78
N HIS A 131 1.73 -10.87 -1.35
CA HIS A 131 2.03 -9.60 -0.68
C HIS A 131 2.69 -8.61 -1.65
N VAL A 132 2.24 -7.35 -1.64
CA VAL A 132 2.83 -6.27 -2.44
C VAL A 132 3.18 -5.10 -1.53
N GLY A 133 4.40 -4.58 -1.62
CA GLY A 133 4.82 -3.50 -0.74
C GLY A 133 6.26 -3.02 -0.94
N LEU A 134 6.69 -2.15 -0.04
CA LEU A 134 8.07 -1.70 0.06
C LEU A 134 8.90 -2.65 0.93
N ASP A 135 10.22 -2.48 0.85
CA ASP A 135 11.17 -2.95 1.86
C ASP A 135 10.72 -2.54 3.29
N SER A 136 10.15 -3.50 4.02
CA SER A 136 9.50 -3.28 5.31
C SER A 136 9.42 -4.57 6.12
N GLY A 137 9.20 -4.48 7.44
CA GLY A 137 9.01 -5.67 8.28
C GLY A 137 7.85 -6.58 7.83
N VAL A 138 6.81 -6.00 7.22
CA VAL A 138 5.68 -6.77 6.67
C VAL A 138 6.11 -7.67 5.52
N LEU A 139 6.99 -7.18 4.65
CA LEU A 139 7.55 -7.97 3.55
C LEU A 139 8.25 -9.22 4.09
N HIS A 140 9.13 -9.04 5.08
CA HIS A 140 9.86 -10.16 5.67
C HIS A 140 8.95 -11.13 6.40
N LEU A 141 7.89 -10.65 7.06
CA LEU A 141 6.89 -11.52 7.67
C LEU A 141 6.13 -12.33 6.61
N ALA A 142 5.76 -11.73 5.48
CA ALA A 142 5.13 -12.45 4.37
C ALA A 142 6.05 -13.56 3.82
N MET A 143 7.35 -13.26 3.64
CA MET A 143 8.35 -14.25 3.24
C MET A 143 8.45 -15.40 4.25
N ALA A 144 8.53 -15.09 5.56
CA ALA A 144 8.62 -16.09 6.61
C ALA A 144 7.38 -17.00 6.67
N LEU A 145 6.23 -16.51 6.21
CA LEU A 145 4.98 -17.27 6.09
C LEU A 145 4.86 -18.01 4.74
N GLY A 146 5.92 -18.02 3.92
CA GLY A 146 5.96 -18.68 2.62
C GLY A 146 5.03 -18.03 1.59
N LYS A 147 4.71 -16.74 1.74
CA LYS A 147 3.85 -16.02 0.81
C LYS A 147 4.69 -15.41 -0.31
N PRO A 148 4.30 -15.60 -1.59
CA PRO A 148 4.88 -14.87 -2.70
C PRO A 148 4.85 -13.36 -2.47
N THR A 149 5.84 -12.65 -3.00
CA THR A 149 5.95 -11.19 -2.79
C THR A 149 6.32 -10.45 -4.06
N VAL A 150 5.69 -9.30 -4.32
CA VAL A 150 6.21 -8.27 -5.25
C VAL A 150 6.64 -7.07 -4.43
N SER A 151 7.93 -6.76 -4.46
CA SER A 151 8.52 -5.79 -3.54
C SER A 151 9.28 -4.69 -4.26
N LEU A 152 9.12 -3.46 -3.78
CA LEU A 152 9.74 -2.26 -4.35
C LEU A 152 10.95 -1.87 -3.49
N PHE A 153 12.14 -1.97 -4.06
CA PHE A 153 13.41 -1.76 -3.39
C PHE A 153 14.19 -0.58 -3.96
N ARG A 154 14.85 0.13 -3.05
CA ARG A 154 15.98 0.99 -3.41
C ARG A 154 17.23 0.15 -3.48
N GLU A 155 18.12 0.49 -4.41
CA GLU A 155 19.48 -0.02 -4.38
C GLU A 155 20.18 0.49 -3.11
N SER A 156 20.90 -0.40 -2.45
CA SER A 156 21.75 -0.06 -1.30
C SER A 156 22.75 -1.19 -1.05
N VAL A 157 23.94 -0.84 -0.56
CA VAL A 157 25.03 -1.80 -0.32
C VAL A 157 24.61 -2.99 0.56
N GLY A 158 23.74 -2.77 1.55
CA GLY A 158 23.29 -3.82 2.45
C GLY A 158 22.17 -4.70 1.89
N ARG A 159 21.41 -4.23 0.87
CA ARG A 159 20.22 -4.91 0.33
C ARG A 159 20.41 -6.42 0.12
N PRO A 160 21.51 -6.92 -0.49
CA PRO A 160 21.68 -8.35 -0.74
C PRO A 160 21.62 -9.22 0.52
N GLY A 161 21.81 -8.64 1.71
CA GLY A 161 21.72 -9.32 3.00
C GLY A 161 20.31 -9.63 3.46
N TRP A 162 19.28 -8.89 3.01
CA TRP A 162 17.89 -9.08 3.47
C TRP A 162 16.84 -9.14 2.36
N GLU A 163 17.20 -8.84 1.12
CA GLU A 163 16.23 -8.86 0.03
C GLU A 163 15.56 -10.24 -0.15
N PRO A 164 14.31 -10.28 -0.64
CA PRO A 164 13.63 -11.54 -0.94
C PRO A 164 14.43 -12.44 -1.87
N ARG A 165 14.49 -13.74 -1.55
CA ARG A 165 15.22 -14.75 -2.35
C ARG A 165 14.30 -15.90 -2.73
N GLY A 166 14.48 -16.43 -3.93
CA GLY A 166 13.73 -17.57 -4.46
C GLY A 166 12.70 -17.15 -5.52
N ALA A 167 12.28 -18.12 -6.34
CA ALA A 167 11.47 -17.86 -7.54
C ALA A 167 10.06 -17.30 -7.26
N ALA A 168 9.55 -17.45 -6.03
CA ALA A 168 8.26 -16.91 -5.61
C ALA A 168 8.29 -15.41 -5.28
N HIS A 169 9.47 -14.79 -5.27
CA HIS A 169 9.65 -13.40 -4.84
C HIS A 169 10.22 -12.54 -5.95
N GLN A 170 9.45 -11.51 -6.33
CA GLN A 170 9.82 -10.53 -7.34
C GLN A 170 10.26 -9.22 -6.68
N ILE A 171 11.35 -8.65 -7.18
CA ILE A 171 11.91 -7.37 -6.71
C ILE A 171 11.93 -6.38 -7.88
N ILE A 172 11.31 -5.22 -7.69
CA ILE A 172 11.54 -4.05 -8.54
C ILE A 172 12.58 -3.19 -7.86
N LEU A 173 13.74 -3.11 -8.47
CA LEU A 173 14.88 -2.35 -7.96
C LEU A 173 15.00 -1.01 -8.68
N ARG A 174 15.32 0.05 -7.93
CA ARG A 174 15.73 1.35 -8.49
C ARG A 174 16.99 1.88 -7.84
N SER A 175 17.92 2.33 -8.67
CA SER A 175 19.07 3.09 -8.18
C SER A 175 18.63 4.44 -7.61
N CYS A 176 19.33 4.88 -6.59
CA CYS A 176 19.10 6.17 -5.94
C CYS A 176 20.46 6.87 -5.84
N GLU A 177 20.52 8.12 -6.28
CA GLU A 177 21.72 8.96 -6.20
C GLU A 177 22.30 9.00 -4.77
N CYS A 178 21.43 8.95 -3.76
CA CYS A 178 21.85 8.89 -2.36
C CYS A 178 22.64 7.62 -2.03
N ALA A 179 22.25 6.47 -2.59
CA ALA A 179 22.95 5.21 -2.38
C ALA A 179 24.29 5.17 -3.14
N GLU A 180 24.33 5.74 -4.36
CA GLU A 180 25.57 5.89 -5.15
C GLU A 180 26.58 6.79 -4.44
N ALA A 181 26.09 7.82 -3.74
CA ALA A 181 26.90 8.68 -2.87
C ALA A 181 27.26 8.03 -1.51
N GLY A 182 26.97 6.75 -1.30
CA GLY A 182 27.28 6.00 -0.07
C GLY A 182 26.37 6.35 1.12
N GLN A 183 25.26 7.04 0.91
CA GLN A 183 24.35 7.48 1.98
C GLN A 183 23.29 6.43 2.27
N GLN A 184 23.03 6.21 3.56
CA GLN A 184 21.98 5.28 4.01
C GLN A 184 20.56 5.82 3.82
N LYS A 185 20.42 7.15 3.73
CA LYS A 185 19.14 7.85 3.60
C LYS A 185 19.26 8.86 2.48
N CYS A 186 18.21 9.00 1.69
CA CYS A 186 18.15 10.07 0.70
C CYS A 186 17.98 11.44 1.36
N SER A 187 18.56 12.47 0.73
CA SER A 187 18.42 13.86 1.12
C SER A 187 16.93 14.23 1.24
N GLY A 188 16.58 14.96 2.30
CA GLY A 188 15.19 15.29 2.62
C GLY A 188 14.33 14.12 3.14
N GLY A 189 14.94 12.95 3.41
CA GLY A 189 14.25 11.81 4.03
C GLY A 189 13.25 11.10 3.11
N ARG A 190 13.34 11.31 1.80
CA ARG A 190 12.42 10.74 0.80
C ARG A 190 13.21 10.01 -0.29
N ALA A 191 12.87 8.75 -0.52
CA ALA A 191 13.42 7.97 -1.62
C ALA A 191 12.70 8.31 -2.93
N LEU A 192 13.01 9.48 -3.52
CA LEU A 192 12.36 9.95 -4.75
C LEU A 192 12.61 8.99 -5.93
N CYS A 193 13.73 8.26 -5.92
CA CYS A 193 14.04 7.22 -6.90
C CYS A 193 12.92 6.18 -7.09
N LEU A 194 12.20 5.82 -6.03
CA LEU A 194 11.10 4.86 -6.12
C LEU A 194 9.89 5.41 -6.90
N SER A 195 9.81 6.72 -7.13
CA SER A 195 8.76 7.33 -7.96
C SER A 195 8.93 7.06 -9.45
N ARG A 196 10.11 6.58 -9.85
CA ARG A 196 10.42 6.19 -11.23
C ARG A 196 9.96 4.75 -11.53
N ILE A 197 9.39 4.05 -10.56
CA ILE A 197 8.70 2.77 -10.77
C ILE A 197 7.36 3.09 -11.41
N SER A 198 7.03 2.47 -12.55
CA SER A 198 5.75 2.74 -13.20
C SER A 198 4.66 1.84 -12.61
N PRO A 199 3.40 2.29 -12.56
CA PRO A 199 2.29 1.44 -12.16
C PRO A 199 2.14 0.20 -13.05
N ASP A 200 2.47 0.32 -14.34
CA ASP A 200 2.46 -0.77 -15.32
C ASP A 200 3.43 -1.90 -14.97
N GLU A 201 4.65 -1.54 -14.55
CA GLU A 201 5.67 -2.50 -14.16
C GLU A 201 5.24 -3.30 -12.92
N VAL A 202 4.69 -2.61 -11.91
CA VAL A 202 4.18 -3.26 -10.70
C VAL A 202 3.00 -4.17 -11.04
N ALA A 203 2.02 -3.66 -11.79
CA ALA A 203 0.83 -4.43 -12.15
C ALA A 203 1.18 -5.68 -12.97
N ARG A 204 2.14 -5.58 -13.90
CA ARG A 204 2.63 -6.73 -14.66
C ARG A 204 3.16 -7.84 -13.74
N LEU A 205 4.08 -7.51 -12.83
CA LEU A 205 4.65 -8.50 -11.89
C LEU A 205 3.59 -9.07 -10.94
N VAL A 206 2.63 -8.26 -10.52
CA VAL A 206 1.50 -8.71 -9.70
C VAL A 206 0.65 -9.74 -10.47
N SER A 207 0.25 -9.45 -11.71
CA SER A 207 -0.53 -10.38 -12.52
C SER A 207 0.23 -11.69 -12.81
N GLU A 208 1.52 -11.61 -13.13
CA GLU A 208 2.37 -12.80 -13.33
C GLU A 208 2.45 -13.67 -12.07
N SER A 209 2.61 -13.03 -10.90
CA SER A 209 2.69 -13.73 -9.61
C SER A 209 1.37 -14.42 -9.24
N LEU A 210 0.23 -13.72 -9.43
CA LEU A 210 -1.10 -14.28 -9.19
C LEU A 210 -1.44 -15.46 -10.12
N ASN A 211 -0.93 -15.46 -11.35
CA ASN A 211 -1.13 -16.59 -12.27
C ASN A 211 -0.28 -17.81 -11.89
N SER A 212 0.92 -17.57 -11.36
CA SER A 212 1.85 -18.63 -10.94
C SER A 212 1.35 -19.34 -9.67
N THR A 213 0.68 -18.63 -8.77
CA THR A 213 0.07 -19.24 -7.56
C THR A 213 -1.10 -20.15 -7.91
N ARG A 214 -1.90 -19.80 -8.92
CA ARG A 214 -3.06 -20.61 -9.37
C ARG A 214 -2.69 -21.90 -10.07
N THR A 215 -1.49 -22.01 -10.63
CA THR A 215 -1.01 -23.21 -11.33
C THR A 215 -0.26 -24.18 -10.41
N SER A 216 0.07 -23.76 -9.19
CA SER A 216 0.90 -24.51 -8.25
C SER A 216 0.11 -25.12 -7.07
N GLY A 217 -1.21 -24.89 -7.01
CA GLY A 217 -2.13 -25.42 -5.99
C GLY A 217 -3.20 -26.29 -6.61
#